data_AF-A0A920QE44-F1
#
_entry.id   AF-A0A920QE44-F1
#
_cell.length_a   1.000
_cell.length_b   1.000
_cell.length_c   1.000
_cell.angle_alpha   90.00
_cell.angle_beta   90.00
_cell.angle_gamma   90.00
#
_symmetry.space_group_name_H-M   'P 1'
#
loop_
_entity.id
_entity.type
_entity.pdbx_description
1 polymer ?
#
loop_
_entity_poly.entity_id
_entity_poly.type
_entity_poly.pdbx_seq_one_letter_code
_entity_poly.pdbx_strand_id
1 'polypeptide(L)'
;MITVPPRELFIDDHLIASMTGGVKQHLNQPVPREVVLTTDAAWEGNTSAYYTIFRDDDLFRMYSRASHWDAEAKKETHREVTCYAESRDGFHWVKPKLGLFEFNGSKENNIVIDGVGHTVL
;
A
#
# COMPACT_ATOMS: atom_id res chain seq x y z
N MET A 1 13.31 21.47 -24.83
CA MET A 1 12.25 20.61 -24.27
C MET A 1 12.77 19.17 -24.34
N ILE A 2 12.86 18.48 -23.20
CA ILE A 2 13.28 17.07 -23.15
C ILE A 2 12.00 16.24 -23.23
N THR A 3 11.80 15.53 -24.32
CA THR A 3 10.73 14.53 -24.46
C THR A 3 11.11 13.31 -23.63
N VAL A 4 10.30 12.98 -22.63
CA VAL A 4 10.39 11.70 -21.94
C VAL A 4 9.72 10.66 -22.84
N PRO A 5 10.40 9.55 -23.19
CA PRO A 5 9.78 8.51 -24.01
C PRO A 5 8.59 7.87 -23.26
N PRO A 6 7.60 7.34 -24.00
CA PRO A 6 6.48 6.62 -23.39
C PRO A 6 7.00 5.43 -22.55
N ARG A 7 6.31 5.15 -21.45
CA ARG A 7 6.59 3.96 -20.64
C ARG A 7 5.95 2.76 -21.33
N GLU A 8 6.78 1.80 -21.73
CA GLU A 8 6.35 0.57 -22.39
C GLU A 8 6.49 -0.62 -21.43
N LEU A 9 5.52 -1.52 -21.44
CA LEU A 9 5.59 -2.76 -20.66
C LEU A 9 6.47 -3.77 -21.40
N PHE A 10 7.45 -4.34 -20.71
CA PHE A 10 8.38 -5.32 -21.29
C PHE A 10 7.88 -6.76 -21.12
N ILE A 11 6.65 -7.02 -21.59
CA ILE A 11 5.93 -8.29 -21.38
C ILE A 11 5.97 -9.24 -22.58
N ASP A 12 6.37 -8.75 -23.74
CA ASP A 12 6.44 -9.48 -25.00
C ASP A 12 7.68 -9.08 -25.80
N ASP A 13 7.81 -9.64 -27.02
CA ASP A 13 8.94 -9.41 -27.92
C ASP A 13 8.73 -8.25 -28.91
N HIS A 14 7.61 -7.51 -28.83
CA HIS A 14 7.26 -6.50 -29.85
C HIS A 14 8.31 -5.41 -30.01
N LEU A 15 8.90 -4.95 -28.89
CA LEU A 15 9.94 -3.93 -28.86
C LEU A 15 11.36 -4.50 -28.81
N ILE A 16 11.52 -5.82 -28.88
CA ILE A 16 12.81 -6.49 -28.78
C ILE A 16 13.39 -6.68 -30.18
N ALA A 17 14.46 -5.93 -30.49
CA ALA A 17 15.16 -6.08 -31.77
C ALA A 17 15.88 -7.43 -31.90
N SER A 18 16.49 -7.94 -30.81
CA SER A 18 17.11 -9.28 -30.78
C SER A 18 17.38 -9.76 -29.35
N MET A 19 17.49 -11.09 -29.19
CA MET A 19 17.96 -11.75 -27.96
C MET A 19 19.04 -12.76 -28.33
N THR A 20 20.25 -12.59 -27.81
CA THR A 20 21.40 -13.46 -28.09
C THR A 20 22.05 -13.92 -26.78
N GLY A 21 22.96 -14.90 -26.84
CA GLY A 21 23.73 -15.31 -25.66
C GLY A 21 22.93 -15.95 -24.52
N GLY A 22 21.76 -16.54 -24.81
CA GLY A 22 20.94 -17.24 -23.82
C GLY A 22 20.04 -16.36 -22.96
N VAL A 23 19.92 -15.06 -23.28
CA VAL A 23 18.97 -14.14 -22.63
C VAL A 23 17.54 -14.65 -22.82
N LYS A 24 16.71 -14.55 -21.76
CA LYS A 24 15.30 -14.93 -21.76
C LYS A 24 14.49 -13.86 -21.02
N GLN A 25 13.28 -13.58 -21.49
CA GLN A 25 12.29 -12.83 -20.70
C GLN A 25 11.75 -13.75 -19.59
N HIS A 26 11.65 -13.21 -18.38
CA HIS A 26 11.10 -13.92 -17.24
C HIS A 26 10.04 -13.06 -16.59
N LEU A 27 8.81 -13.54 -16.58
CA LEU A 27 7.74 -12.93 -15.79
C LEU A 27 7.89 -13.40 -14.34
N ASN A 28 8.10 -12.47 -13.40
CA ASN A 28 8.19 -12.80 -11.98
C ASN A 28 6.90 -13.48 -11.51
N GLN A 29 7.02 -14.71 -11.00
CA GLN A 29 5.91 -15.48 -10.46
C GLN A 29 5.86 -15.26 -8.95
N PRO A 30 4.84 -14.56 -8.41
CA PRO A 30 4.70 -14.43 -6.98
C PRO A 30 4.42 -15.81 -6.38
N VAL A 31 5.15 -16.15 -5.32
CA VAL A 31 4.91 -17.36 -4.53
C VAL A 31 4.07 -16.95 -3.32
N PRO A 32 2.91 -17.59 -3.05
CA PRO A 32 2.17 -17.35 -1.83
C PRO A 32 3.05 -17.56 -0.60
N ARG A 33 2.96 -16.63 0.35
CA ARG A 33 3.71 -16.62 1.61
C ARG A 33 2.75 -16.40 2.78
N GLU A 34 3.31 -16.40 3.98
CA GLU A 34 2.65 -16.05 5.22
C GLU A 34 1.97 -14.67 5.18
N VAL A 35 0.97 -14.47 6.04
CA VAL A 35 0.33 -13.17 6.23
C VAL A 35 1.28 -12.28 7.02
N VAL A 36 1.77 -11.20 6.40
CA VAL A 36 2.69 -10.22 7.01
C VAL A 36 1.99 -8.99 7.58
N LEU A 37 0.72 -8.79 7.23
CA LEU A 37 -0.10 -7.67 7.69
C LEU A 37 -1.57 -8.11 7.74
N THR A 38 -2.22 -7.87 8.87
CA THR A 38 -3.67 -8.05 9.04
C THR A 38 -4.29 -6.69 9.29
N THR A 39 -5.48 -6.43 8.75
CA THR A 39 -6.25 -5.20 9.01
C THR A 39 -7.34 -5.47 10.04
N ASP A 40 -6.97 -5.35 11.31
CA ASP A 40 -7.74 -5.78 12.48
C ASP A 40 -8.13 -4.63 13.42
N ALA A 41 -7.60 -3.42 13.21
CA ALA A 41 -7.97 -2.27 14.01
C ALA A 41 -9.34 -1.70 13.61
N ALA A 42 -10.02 -1.02 14.54
CA ALA A 42 -11.38 -0.51 14.32
C ALA A 42 -11.48 0.61 13.26
N TRP A 43 -10.38 1.32 12.99
CA TRP A 43 -10.27 2.31 11.91
C TRP A 43 -9.79 1.70 10.59
N GLU A 44 -9.37 0.44 10.63
CA GLU A 44 -9.16 -0.39 9.45
C GLU A 44 -10.45 -1.13 9.11
N GLY A 45 -10.43 -1.88 8.01
CA GLY A 45 -11.57 -2.71 7.68
C GLY A 45 -11.40 -3.57 6.44
N ASN A 46 -12.50 -4.22 6.06
CA ASN A 46 -12.56 -5.22 5.01
C ASN A 46 -12.35 -4.66 3.58
N THR A 47 -12.28 -3.34 3.43
CA THR A 47 -12.07 -2.65 2.15
C THR A 47 -10.75 -1.86 2.11
N SER A 48 -9.82 -2.17 3.02
CA SER A 48 -8.46 -1.62 3.03
C SER A 48 -7.69 -2.01 1.77
N ALA A 49 -7.06 -1.03 1.10
CA ALA A 49 -6.45 -1.21 -0.22
C ALA A 49 -5.36 -0.17 -0.50
N TYR A 50 -4.79 -0.24 -1.71
CA TYR A 50 -3.81 0.73 -2.24
C TYR A 50 -2.53 0.85 -1.40
N TYR A 51 -2.02 -0.30 -0.95
CA TYR A 51 -0.75 -0.40 -0.23
C TYR A 51 0.40 0.13 -1.08
N THR A 52 0.89 1.30 -0.72
CA THR A 52 2.09 1.90 -1.30
C THR A 52 3.25 1.64 -0.36
N ILE A 53 4.23 0.85 -0.82
CA ILE A 53 5.41 0.48 -0.05
C ILE A 53 6.64 1.03 -0.73
N PHE A 54 7.48 1.73 0.02
CA PHE A 54 8.78 2.17 -0.45
C PHE A 54 9.79 2.11 0.68
N ARG A 55 11.07 2.08 0.30
CA ARG A 55 12.18 2.10 1.24
C ARG A 55 12.68 3.53 1.40
N ASP A 56 12.83 3.94 2.64
CA ASP A 56 13.40 5.20 3.12
C ASP A 56 14.57 4.83 4.04
N ASP A 57 15.80 4.87 3.50
CA ASP A 57 17.03 4.38 4.13
C ASP A 57 16.95 2.92 4.65
N ASP A 58 16.91 2.73 5.97
CA ASP A 58 16.85 1.44 6.65
C ASP A 58 15.41 1.04 7.04
N LEU A 59 14.41 1.82 6.61
CA LEU A 59 13.02 1.65 6.95
C LEU A 59 12.16 1.48 5.70
N PHE A 60 11.37 0.43 5.66
CA PHE A 60 10.25 0.30 4.74
C PHE A 60 9.04 1.02 5.33
N ARG A 61 8.43 1.89 4.52
CA ARG A 61 7.21 2.61 4.87
C ARG A 61 6.07 2.09 4.03
N MET A 62 4.92 1.88 4.66
CA MET A 62 3.68 1.49 4.02
C MET A 62 2.62 2.54 4.31
N TYR A 63 1.93 2.97 3.26
CA TYR A 63 0.73 3.78 3.35
C TYR A 63 -0.41 3.04 2.69
N SER A 64 -1.55 2.94 3.36
CA SER A 64 -2.71 2.22 2.86
C SER A 64 -3.99 2.97 3.15
N ARG A 65 -4.92 2.93 2.19
CA ARG A 65 -6.30 3.36 2.42
C ARG A 65 -7.00 2.33 3.30
N ALA A 66 -7.78 2.79 4.25
CA ALA A 66 -8.57 1.99 5.16
C ALA A 66 -10.02 2.48 5.20
N SER A 67 -10.94 1.53 5.05
CA SER A 67 -12.38 1.72 5.26
C SER A 67 -13.03 0.37 5.57
N HIS A 68 -14.32 0.38 5.93
CA HIS A 68 -15.06 -0.81 6.28
C HIS A 68 -16.49 -0.77 5.74
N TRP A 69 -16.81 -1.73 4.88
CA TRP A 69 -18.12 -1.90 4.26
C TRP A 69 -18.99 -2.91 5.02
N ASP A 70 -20.16 -2.46 5.46
CA ASP A 70 -21.23 -3.31 5.96
C ASP A 70 -22.09 -3.81 4.78
N ALA A 71 -22.05 -5.11 4.51
CA ALA A 71 -22.75 -5.73 3.38
C ALA A 71 -24.27 -5.80 3.58
N GLU A 72 -24.75 -5.87 4.82
CA GLU A 72 -26.18 -5.92 5.14
C GLU A 72 -26.79 -4.52 5.05
N ALA A 73 -26.16 -3.55 5.72
CA ALA A 73 -26.59 -2.16 5.69
C ALA A 73 -26.27 -1.44 4.37
N LYS A 74 -25.43 -2.05 3.52
CA LYS A 74 -24.96 -1.52 2.22
C LYS A 74 -24.38 -0.11 2.34
N LYS A 75 -23.50 0.10 3.33
CA LYS A 75 -22.87 1.39 3.58
C LYS A 75 -21.49 1.22 4.23
N GLU A 76 -20.67 2.26 4.09
CA GLU A 76 -19.46 2.40 4.91
C GLU A 76 -19.84 2.62 6.38
N THR A 77 -19.10 1.98 7.29
CA THR A 77 -19.34 2.10 8.75
C THR A 77 -18.60 3.29 9.36
N HIS A 78 -17.57 3.79 8.70
CA HIS A 78 -16.84 4.99 9.07
C HIS A 78 -16.26 5.67 7.82
N ARG A 79 -15.76 6.89 8.00
CA ARG A 79 -15.04 7.65 6.95
C ARG A 79 -13.76 6.94 6.52
N GLU A 80 -13.36 7.13 5.27
CA GLU A 80 -12.09 6.65 4.75
C GLU A 80 -10.91 7.36 5.44
N VAL A 81 -9.86 6.60 5.75
CA VAL A 81 -8.60 7.13 6.33
C VAL A 81 -7.38 6.54 5.63
N THR A 82 -6.23 7.20 5.73
CA THR A 82 -4.94 6.62 5.34
C THR A 82 -4.16 6.23 6.58
N CYS A 83 -3.69 4.99 6.61
CA CYS A 83 -2.90 4.41 7.70
C CYS A 83 -1.43 4.28 7.31
N TYR A 84 -0.56 4.29 8.32
CA TYR A 84 0.88 4.11 8.20
C TYR A 84 1.36 2.85 8.91
N ALA A 85 2.28 2.11 8.30
CA ALA A 85 3.02 1.04 8.95
C ALA A 85 4.50 1.10 8.53
N GLU A 86 5.38 0.57 9.38
CA GLU A 86 6.82 0.57 9.15
C GLU A 86 7.47 -0.77 9.45
N SER A 87 8.54 -1.09 8.73
CA SER A 87 9.28 -2.34 8.85
C SER A 87 10.76 -2.13 8.58
N ARG A 88 11.63 -2.90 9.23
CA ARG A 88 13.09 -2.89 8.96
C ARG A 88 13.52 -3.99 7.99
N ASP A 89 12.68 -5.00 7.78
CA ASP A 89 12.99 -6.17 6.96
C ASP A 89 12.00 -6.39 5.81
N GLY A 90 10.89 -5.66 5.78
CA GLY A 90 9.81 -5.78 4.80
C GLY A 90 8.81 -6.91 5.10
N PHE A 91 9.02 -7.67 6.18
CA PHE A 91 8.21 -8.82 6.56
C PHE A 91 7.46 -8.57 7.88
N HIS A 92 8.11 -7.96 8.87
CA HIS A 92 7.51 -7.65 10.16
C HIS A 92 7.12 -6.18 10.20
N TRP A 93 5.82 -5.91 10.25
CA TRP A 93 5.27 -4.57 10.21
C TRP A 93 4.79 -4.11 11.58
N VAL A 94 5.16 -2.88 11.94
CA VAL A 94 4.69 -2.17 13.13
C VAL A 94 3.72 -1.08 12.70
N LYS A 95 2.56 -1.01 13.36
CA LYS A 95 1.58 0.09 13.23
C LYS A 95 1.72 1.03 14.43
N PRO A 96 2.53 2.09 14.36
CA PRO A 96 2.80 2.94 15.52
C PRO A 96 1.55 3.74 15.94
N LYS A 97 1.41 4.00 17.24
CA LYS A 97 0.41 4.94 17.77
C LYS A 97 0.89 6.36 17.54
N LEU A 98 0.44 7.00 16.47
CA LEU A 98 0.92 8.30 16.03
C LEU A 98 0.33 9.48 16.81
N GLY A 99 -0.85 9.33 17.40
CA GLY A 99 -1.47 10.40 18.20
C GLY A 99 -2.00 11.59 17.38
N LEU A 100 -2.12 11.45 16.06
CA LEU A 100 -2.44 12.55 15.14
C LEU A 100 -3.95 12.81 15.06
N PHE A 101 -4.72 11.78 14.71
CA PHE A 101 -6.16 11.89 14.46
C PHE A 101 -6.97 11.08 15.47
N GLU A 102 -8.17 11.57 15.80
CA GLU A 102 -9.08 10.86 16.70
C GLU A 102 -9.91 9.83 15.93
N PHE A 103 -10.07 8.65 16.51
CA PHE A 103 -10.99 7.62 16.06
C PHE A 103 -11.61 6.93 17.28
N ASN A 104 -12.94 6.86 17.33
CA ASN A 104 -13.68 6.28 18.46
C ASN A 104 -13.22 6.82 19.84
N GLY A 105 -12.99 8.13 19.96
CA GLY A 105 -12.61 8.78 21.21
C GLY A 105 -11.15 8.58 21.65
N SER A 106 -10.30 8.01 20.79
CA SER A 106 -8.87 7.82 21.06
C SER A 106 -8.00 8.26 19.90
N LYS A 107 -6.77 8.72 20.19
CA LYS A 107 -5.73 8.98 19.18
C LYS A 107 -4.68 7.87 19.10
N GLU A 108 -4.89 6.76 19.81
CA GLU A 108 -3.99 5.59 19.80
C GLU A 108 -4.19 4.76 18.52
N ASN A 109 -3.85 5.35 17.38
CA ASN A 109 -3.96 4.75 16.05
C ASN A 109 -2.79 5.17 15.15
N ASN A 110 -2.70 4.57 13.98
CA ASN A 110 -1.68 4.83 12.96
C ASN A 110 -2.22 5.65 11.78
N ILE A 111 -3.24 6.49 11.98
CA ILE A 111 -3.84 7.32 10.94
C ILE A 111 -2.93 8.51 10.63
N VAL A 112 -2.67 8.75 9.34
CA VAL A 112 -1.90 9.90 8.83
C VAL A 112 -2.73 10.86 7.97
N ILE A 113 -3.88 10.42 7.45
CA ILE A 113 -4.84 11.27 6.75
C ILE A 113 -6.25 10.86 7.16
N ASP A 114 -7.06 11.85 7.49
CA ASP A 114 -8.44 11.66 7.95
C ASP A 114 -9.46 12.26 6.96
N GLY A 115 -10.00 11.42 6.08
CA GLY A 115 -10.92 11.81 5.01
C GLY A 115 -10.32 11.80 3.61
N VAL A 116 -11.18 12.06 2.61
CA VAL A 116 -10.82 12.02 1.18
C VAL A 116 -9.99 13.26 0.83
N GLY A 117 -8.69 13.08 0.61
CA GLY A 117 -7.83 14.10 -0.02
C GLY A 117 -7.34 15.24 0.87
N HIS A 118 -7.24 15.06 2.19
CA HIS A 118 -6.55 16.03 3.05
C HIS A 118 -5.05 15.70 3.15
N THR A 119 -4.25 16.16 2.19
CA THR A 119 -2.79 16.13 2.31
C THR A 119 -2.37 17.06 3.45
N VAL A 120 -1.89 16.48 4.55
CA VAL A 120 -0.92 17.12 5.44
C VAL A 120 0.38 16.33 5.31
N LEU A 121 1.19 16.73 4.34
CA LEU A 121 2.63 16.52 4.31
C LEU A 121 3.29 17.89 4.28
#